data_AF-A0A3D1PKR9-F1
#
_entry.id   AF-A0A3D1PKR9-F1
#
_cell.length_a   1.000
_cell.length_b   1.000
_cell.length_c   1.000
_cell.angle_alpha   90.00
_cell.angle_beta   90.00
_cell.angle_gamma   90.00
#
_symmetry.space_group_name_H-M   'P 1'
#
loop_
_entity.id
_entity.type
_entity.pdbx_description
1 polymer ?
#
loop_
_entity_poly.entity_id
_entity_poly.type
_entity_poly.pdbx_seq_one_letter_code
_entity_poly.pdbx_strand_id
1 'polypeptide(L)'
;MLCQFYGSGTVMIPWAILCAINGDLNLGIAIIILLVIMSVIRQLLEPKLVSKNIGIHPIFTLIAMYTGFKVIGVMGLLIGPIVLIIFKNIFANLIDKGVFKTIFDRK
;
A
#
# COMPACT_ATOMS: atom_id res chain seq x y z
N MET A 1 -16.45 -1.54 -6.88
CA MET A 1 -15.38 -1.69 -5.86
C MET A 1 -15.09 -3.14 -5.49
N LEU A 2 -16.10 -4.02 -5.37
CA LEU A 2 -15.91 -5.45 -5.03
C LEU A 2 -15.08 -6.28 -6.04
N CYS A 3 -14.94 -5.82 -7.29
CA CYS A 3 -14.15 -6.51 -8.32
C CYS A 3 -12.62 -6.45 -8.07
N GLN A 4 -12.11 -5.49 -7.28
CA GLN A 4 -10.66 -5.43 -7.00
C GLN A 4 -10.19 -6.51 -6.01
N PHE A 5 -11.05 -6.94 -5.09
CA PHE A 5 -10.70 -7.98 -4.12
C PHE A 5 -10.85 -9.42 -4.66
N TYR A 6 -11.83 -9.67 -5.54
CA TYR A 6 -12.15 -11.02 -6.04
C TYR A 6 -11.93 -11.23 -7.56
N GLY A 7 -11.71 -10.17 -8.35
CA GLY A 7 -11.96 -10.17 -9.80
C GLY A 7 -10.91 -10.76 -10.74
N SER A 8 -10.13 -11.77 -10.35
CA SER A 8 -9.53 -12.66 -11.36
C SER A 8 -9.25 -14.06 -10.82
N GLY A 9 -8.86 -14.17 -9.55
CA GLY A 9 -8.65 -15.45 -8.89
C GLY A 9 -9.92 -16.30 -8.89
N THR A 10 -11.08 -15.71 -8.64
CA THR A 10 -12.36 -16.43 -8.53
C THR A 10 -12.87 -16.96 -9.87
N VAL A 11 -12.46 -16.39 -11.00
CA VAL A 11 -12.78 -16.91 -12.35
C VAL A 11 -11.75 -17.94 -12.81
N MET A 12 -10.48 -17.80 -12.38
CA MET A 12 -9.43 -18.75 -12.70
C MET A 12 -9.51 -20.04 -11.87
N ILE A 13 -10.06 -20.01 -10.66
CA ILE A 13 -10.30 -21.21 -9.83
C ILE A 13 -11.21 -22.24 -10.52
N PRO A 14 -12.43 -21.90 -11.00
CA PRO A 14 -13.27 -22.85 -11.72
C PRO A 14 -12.66 -23.28 -13.06
N TRP A 15 -11.90 -22.40 -13.73
CA TRP A 15 -11.19 -22.76 -14.96
C TRP A 15 -10.05 -23.76 -14.73
N ALA A 16 -9.29 -23.61 -13.64
CA ALA A 16 -8.26 -24.56 -13.21
C ALA A 16 -8.87 -25.92 -12.87
N ILE A 17 -10.05 -25.94 -12.21
CA ILE A 17 -10.79 -27.17 -11.89
C ILE A 17 -11.28 -27.85 -13.18
N LEU A 18 -11.81 -27.09 -14.16
CA LEU A 18 -12.24 -27.64 -15.45
C LEU A 18 -11.07 -28.23 -16.24
N CYS A 19 -9.91 -27.57 -16.27
CA CYS A 19 -8.70 -28.12 -16.92
C CYS A 19 -8.16 -29.37 -16.22
N ALA A 20 -8.22 -29.43 -14.88
CA ALA A 20 -7.79 -30.60 -14.11
C ALA A 20 -8.68 -31.83 -14.35
N ILE A 21 -10.00 -31.63 -14.52
CA ILE A 21 -10.96 -32.71 -14.82
C ILE A 21 -10.79 -33.25 -16.26
N ASN A 22 -10.31 -32.43 -17.20
CA ASN A 22 -10.08 -32.83 -18.59
C ASN A 22 -8.81 -33.69 -18.80
N GLY A 23 -8.01 -33.98 -17.75
CA GLY A 23 -6.88 -34.92 -17.82
C GLY A 23 -5.57 -34.36 -18.39
N ASP A 24 -5.55 -33.13 -18.89
CA ASP A 24 -4.35 -32.44 -19.38
C ASP A 24 -3.59 -31.73 -18.26
N LEU A 25 -2.77 -32.50 -17.53
CA LEU A 25 -1.93 -32.00 -16.43
C LEU A 25 -1.01 -30.84 -16.84
N ASN A 26 -0.61 -30.80 -18.12
CA ASN A 26 0.24 -29.75 -18.67
C ASN A 26 -0.45 -28.37 -18.67
N LEU A 27 -1.76 -28.33 -18.97
CA LEU A 27 -2.56 -27.10 -18.92
C LEU A 27 -2.82 -26.65 -17.48
N GLY A 28 -3.05 -27.58 -16.55
CA GLY A 28 -3.24 -27.26 -15.13
C GLY A 28 -2.02 -26.56 -14.51
N ILE A 29 -0.81 -27.08 -14.79
CA ILE A 29 0.46 -26.49 -14.31
C ILE A 29 0.66 -25.08 -14.90
N ALA A 30 0.38 -24.89 -16.19
CA ALA A 30 0.48 -23.59 -16.84
C ALA A 30 -0.45 -22.55 -16.19
N ILE A 31 -1.67 -22.93 -15.83
CA ILE A 31 -2.64 -22.05 -15.16
C ILE A 31 -2.17 -21.69 -13.74
N ILE A 32 -1.63 -22.64 -12.98
CA ILE A 32 -1.08 -22.38 -11.63
C ILE A 32 0.10 -21.41 -11.69
N ILE A 33 1.03 -21.60 -12.62
CA ILE A 33 2.18 -20.70 -12.78
C ILE A 33 1.71 -19.28 -13.15
N LEU A 34 0.74 -19.18 -14.07
CA LEU A 34 0.16 -17.90 -14.46
C LEU A 34 -0.52 -17.20 -13.28
N LEU A 35 -1.23 -17.95 -12.43
CA LEU A 35 -1.85 -17.45 -11.18
C LEU A 35 -0.82 -16.87 -10.21
N VAL A 36 0.30 -17.58 -10.00
CA VAL A 36 1.37 -17.12 -9.10
C VAL A 36 1.99 -15.83 -9.63
N ILE A 37 2.35 -15.78 -10.91
CA ILE A 37 2.94 -14.59 -11.53
C ILE A 37 2.00 -13.39 -11.42
N MET A 38 0.71 -13.57 -11.73
CA MET A 38 -0.29 -12.51 -11.60
C MET A 38 -0.43 -12.00 -10.16
N SER A 39 -0.41 -12.91 -9.17
CA SER A 39 -0.52 -12.55 -7.76
C SER A 39 0.67 -11.72 -7.29
N VAL A 40 1.90 -12.09 -7.67
CA VAL A 40 3.11 -11.33 -7.36
C VAL A 40 3.06 -9.94 -7.97
N ILE A 41 2.65 -9.82 -9.23
CA ILE A 41 2.53 -8.52 -9.90
C ILE A 41 1.49 -7.63 -9.19
N ARG A 42 0.35 -8.17 -8.78
CA ARG A 42 -0.67 -7.44 -8.00
C ARG A 42 -0.16 -6.96 -6.65
N GLN A 43 0.53 -7.84 -5.92
CA GLN A 43 1.13 -7.50 -4.63
C GLN A 43 2.20 -6.40 -4.75
N LEU A 44 2.79 -6.15 -5.92
CA LEU A 44 3.72 -5.05 -6.17
C LEU A 44 3.02 -3.77 -6.65
N LEU A 45 1.88 -3.88 -7.32
CA LEU A 45 1.08 -2.76 -7.82
C LEU A 45 0.25 -2.11 -6.71
N GLU A 46 -0.38 -2.89 -5.83
CA GLU A 46 -1.16 -2.38 -4.69
C GLU A 46 -0.33 -1.49 -3.74
N PRO A 47 0.89 -1.84 -3.29
CA PRO A 47 1.69 -0.97 -2.44
C PRO A 47 2.22 0.25 -3.19
N LYS A 48 2.44 0.16 -4.51
CA LYS A 48 2.84 1.33 -5.32
C LYS A 48 1.70 2.34 -5.46
N LEU A 49 0.47 1.87 -5.66
CA LEU A 49 -0.72 2.72 -5.77
C LEU A 49 -1.04 3.41 -4.44
N VAL A 50 -0.89 2.71 -3.31
CA VAL A 50 -1.09 3.32 -1.98
C VAL A 50 0.06 4.25 -1.58
N SER A 51 1.29 3.97 -2.03
CA SER A 51 2.47 4.80 -1.75
C SER A 51 2.46 6.15 -2.46
N LYS A 52 1.74 6.29 -3.59
CA LYS A 52 1.72 7.55 -4.36
C LYS A 52 0.93 8.67 -3.65
N ASN A 53 0.06 8.35 -2.69
CA ASN A 53 -0.80 9.33 -2.03
C ASN A 53 -0.38 9.70 -0.60
N ILE A 54 0.61 9.01 -0.03
CA ILE A 54 1.16 9.39 1.26
C ILE A 54 2.42 10.19 0.95
N GLY A 55 2.31 11.52 0.85
CA GLY A 55 3.46 12.43 0.68
C GLY A 55 4.44 12.43 1.86
N ILE A 56 4.54 11.33 2.61
CA ILE A 56 5.53 11.05 3.63
C ILE A 56 6.46 10.02 2.98
N HIS A 57 7.70 10.43 2.71
CA HIS A 57 8.70 9.52 2.16
C HIS A 57 8.76 8.28 3.07
N PRO A 58 8.66 7.04 2.54
CA PRO A 58 8.67 5.80 3.35
C PRO A 58 9.87 5.71 4.31
N ILE A 59 10.96 6.37 3.93
CA ILE A 59 12.18 6.55 4.71
C ILE A 59 11.91 7.29 6.03
N PHE A 60 11.09 8.35 6.03
CA PHE A 60 10.72 9.07 7.27
C PHE A 60 9.88 8.19 8.20
N THR A 61 8.98 7.38 7.65
CA THR A 61 8.19 6.43 8.43
C THR A 61 9.10 5.39 9.09
N LEU A 62 10.04 4.82 8.34
CA LEU A 62 11.03 3.88 8.87
C LEU A 62 11.91 4.51 9.97
N ILE A 63 12.38 5.75 9.76
CA ILE A 63 13.17 6.48 10.77
C ILE A 63 12.34 6.74 12.03
N ALA A 64 11.07 7.13 11.90
CA ALA A 64 10.20 7.35 13.05
C ALA A 64 9.87 6.07 13.80
N MET A 65 9.65 4.96 13.09
CA MET A 65 9.47 3.63 13.68
C MET A 65 10.72 3.18 14.44
N TYR A 66 11.91 3.35 13.86
CA TYR A 66 13.17 3.00 14.50
C TYR A 66 13.46 3.87 15.73
N THR A 67 13.23 5.18 15.62
CA THR A 67 13.43 6.13 16.72
C THR A 67 12.43 5.85 17.84
N GLY A 68 11.16 5.63 17.50
CA GLY A 68 10.13 5.25 18.47
C GLY A 68 10.45 3.93 19.16
N PHE A 69 10.89 2.92 18.41
CA PHE A 69 11.33 1.63 18.95
C PHE A 69 12.49 1.79 19.94
N LYS A 70 13.45 2.67 19.65
CA LYS A 70 14.59 2.91 20.54
C LYS A 70 14.19 3.58 21.86
N VAL A 71 13.12 4.37 21.88
CA VAL A 71 12.69 5.13 23.07
C VAL A 71 11.76 4.33 23.98
N ILE A 72 10.82 3.56 23.41
CA ILE A 72 9.72 2.91 24.17
C ILE A 72 9.62 1.40 23.85
N GLY A 73 10.57 0.84 23.10
CA GLY A 73 10.53 -0.57 22.68
C GLY A 73 9.42 -0.83 21.66
N VAL A 74 8.83 -2.03 21.69
CA VAL A 74 7.84 -2.48 20.69
C VAL A 74 6.65 -1.53 20.55
N MET A 75 6.19 -0.89 21.63
CA MET A 75 5.09 0.08 21.59
C MET A 75 5.45 1.33 20.77
N GLY A 76 6.72 1.70 20.73
CA GLY A 76 7.22 2.82 19.93
C GLY A 76 7.14 2.60 18.42
N LEU A 77 7.02 1.35 17.96
CA LEU A 77 6.86 1.02 16.54
C LEU A 77 5.53 1.56 15.97
N LEU A 78 4.46 1.53 16.78
CA LEU A 78 3.14 2.05 16.41
C LEU A 78 3.04 3.55 16.68
N ILE A 79 3.60 4.02 17.80
CA ILE A 79 3.52 5.41 18.23
C ILE A 79 4.37 6.33 17.35
N GLY A 80 5.54 5.88 16.90
CA GLY A 80 6.45 6.64 16.02
C GLY A 80 5.77 7.22 14.76
N PRO A 81 5.14 6.40 13.91
CA PRO A 81 4.46 6.90 12.72
C PRO A 81 3.24 7.79 13.05
N ILE A 82 2.53 7.52 14.16
CA ILE A 82 1.39 8.35 14.60
C ILE A 82 1.85 9.78 14.90
N VAL A 83 2.92 9.95 15.67
CA VAL A 83 3.47 11.27 16.02
C VAL A 83 3.97 11.99 14.76
N LEU A 84 4.66 11.28 13.85
CA LEU A 84 5.14 11.84 12.59
C LEU A 84 3.99 12.38 11.72
N ILE A 85 2.86 11.66 11.64
CA ILE A 85 1.67 12.09 10.90
C ILE A 85 1.08 13.36 11.49
N ILE A 86 0.94 13.43 12.82
CA ILE A 86 0.41 14.61 13.52
C ILE A 86 1.31 15.82 13.27
N PHE A 87 2.63 15.64 13.42
CA PHE A 87 3.61 16.72 13.23
C PHE A 87 3.57 17.25 11.80
N LYS A 88 3.52 16.37 10.80
CA LYS A 88 3.39 16.77 9.40
C LYS A 88 2.08 17.49 9.14
N ASN A 89 0.97 17.01 9.69
CA ASN A 89 -0.35 17.62 9.48
C ASN A 89 -0.38 19.06 10.02
N ILE A 90 0.20 19.29 11.20
CA ILE A 90 0.32 20.63 11.80
C ILE A 90 1.24 21.52 10.94
N PHE A 91 2.44 21.05 10.59
CA PHE A 91 3.39 21.83 9.79
C PHE A 91 2.87 22.15 8.38
N ALA A 92 2.23 21.20 7.71
CA ALA A 92 1.60 21.42 6.41
C ALA A 92 0.47 22.45 6.51
N ASN A 93 -0.42 22.33 7.50
CA ASN A 93 -1.47 23.31 7.73
C ASN A 93 -0.93 24.70 8.09
N LEU A 94 0.19 24.78 8.82
CA LEU A 94 0.83 26.05 9.18
C LEU A 94 1.47 26.73 7.97
N ILE A 95 2.12 25.96 7.09
CA ILE A 95 2.69 26.48 5.84
C ILE A 95 1.56 26.91 4.89
N ASP A 96 0.55 26.08 4.68
CA ASP A 96 -0.56 26.42 3.79
C ASP A 96 -1.31 27.65 4.33
N LYS A 97 -1.67 27.70 5.61
CA LYS A 97 -2.37 28.90 6.16
C LYS A 97 -1.48 30.14 6.25
N GLY A 98 -0.19 29.99 6.57
CA GLY A 98 0.75 31.10 6.71
C GLY A 98 1.17 31.73 5.38
N VAL A 99 1.41 30.91 4.35
CA VAL A 99 1.80 31.36 3.00
C VAL A 99 0.58 31.85 2.22
N PHE A 100 -0.56 31.17 2.31
CA PHE A 100 -1.76 31.57 1.56
C PHE A 100 -2.34 32.88 2.11
N LYS A 101 -2.28 33.09 3.44
CA LYS A 101 -2.71 34.37 4.05
C LYS A 101 -1.80 35.52 3.66
N THR A 102 -0.47 35.33 3.62
CA THR A 102 0.46 36.42 3.26
C THR A 102 0.44 36.80 1.78
N ILE A 103 0.05 35.87 0.88
CA ILE A 103 -0.10 36.16 -0.56
C ILE A 103 -1.48 36.75 -0.85
N PHE A 104 -2.55 36.26 -0.22
CA PHE A 104 -3.91 36.69 -0.52
C PHE A 104 -4.38 37.95 0.24
N ASP A 105 -3.77 38.27 1.39
CA ASP A 105 -4.01 39.53 2.15
C ASP A 105 -3.42 40.77 1.46
N ARG A 106 -2.71 40.60 0.34
CA ARG A 106 -2.12 41.71 -0.44
C ARG A 106 -3.03 42.17 -1.60
N LYS A 107 -4.34 42.25 -1.39
CA LYS A 107 -5.26 42.96 -2.30
C LYS A 107 -6.33 43.73 -1.55
#